data_AF-R9KWM3-F1
#
_entry.id   AF-R9KWM3-F1
#
_cell.length_a   1.000
_cell.length_b   1.000
_cell.length_c   1.000
_cell.angle_alpha   90.00
_cell.angle_beta   90.00
_cell.angle_gamma   90.00
#
_symmetry.space_group_name_H-M   'P 1'
#
loop_
_entity.id
_entity.type
_entity.pdbx_description
1 polymer ?
#
loop_
_entity_poly.entity_id
_entity_poly.type
_entity_poly.pdbx_seq_one_letter_code
_entity_poly.pdbx_strand_id
1 'polypeptide(L)'
;MSAVENPAWVADSPAGPLEVTINLAKPEKDPRTIARAAEAPADGAAPEGSHGCGGAGGAMGAVDGCVLCWQRAADGSLACTGAGDGDVRSVELAGEEWAWWFSPYGYFPEHLIVSAPVHRPMAITHATIDRLLAFADAYPQWFIGSNADLPIVGGSLLAHDHLQGGGHRFPLMKAPLTRSFALPGLADVRAGIVDWPASVVRLRSARRAALREGACRVLDAWRTFSFESCGIRAFSPSGISGGSPGKVPDRTGQRPAAPAAAVVPHNTLNPILWREGDDYVMDLVLRNNRTTPERPCGLFHVPEHLFRIKKENIGLIEIMGRAILPGRLAADLPEVRPVCGAAYYEILQATGVFKDDECGHAGWNAFIAAL
;
A
#
# COMPACT_ATOMS: atom_id res chain seq x y z
N MET A 1 -8.85 14.06 28.79
CA MET A 1 -7.71 13.17 29.05
C MET A 1 -6.65 13.54 28.03
N SER A 2 -5.43 13.89 28.44
CA SER A 2 -4.36 14.19 27.48
C SER A 2 -4.07 12.93 26.66
N ALA A 3 -4.12 13.03 25.33
CA ALA A 3 -3.73 11.92 24.46
C ALA A 3 -2.29 11.52 24.81
N VAL A 4 -2.07 10.23 25.07
CA VAL A 4 -0.71 9.71 25.29
C VAL A 4 0.03 9.84 23.97
N GLU A 5 1.07 10.66 23.94
CA GLU A 5 1.86 10.90 22.75
C GLU A 5 2.71 9.66 22.43
N ASN A 6 2.70 9.24 21.16
CA ASN A 6 3.48 8.10 20.71
C ASN A 6 4.99 8.45 20.72
N PRO A 7 5.86 7.64 21.35
CA PRO A 7 7.30 7.84 21.26
C PRO A 7 7.76 7.78 19.80
N ALA A 8 8.54 8.77 19.37
CA ALA A 8 9.13 8.83 18.05
C ALA A 8 10.61 9.24 18.10
N TRP A 9 11.44 8.66 17.22
CA TRP A 9 12.85 9.01 17.07
C TRP A 9 13.35 8.66 15.67
N VAL A 10 14.57 9.13 15.35
CA VAL A 10 15.29 8.76 14.12
C VAL A 10 16.35 7.73 14.48
N ALA A 11 16.44 6.66 13.70
CA ALA A 11 17.44 5.61 13.86
C ALA A 11 18.34 5.56 12.63
N ASP A 12 19.65 5.47 12.84
CA ASP A 12 20.63 5.35 11.76
C ASP A 12 20.56 3.97 11.10
N SER A 13 20.76 3.93 9.78
CA SER A 13 20.82 2.69 9.02
C SER A 13 21.71 2.85 7.78
N PRO A 14 22.11 1.74 7.11
CA PRO A 14 22.84 1.82 5.86
C PRO A 14 22.10 2.56 4.72
N ALA A 15 20.76 2.63 4.75
CA ALA A 15 19.97 3.44 3.81
C ALA A 15 19.84 4.92 4.21
N GLY A 16 20.58 5.36 5.23
CA GLY A 16 20.39 6.65 5.88
C GLY A 16 19.38 6.60 7.03
N PRO A 17 18.97 7.77 7.53
CA PRO A 17 18.09 7.85 8.71
C PRO A 17 16.69 7.29 8.42
N LEU A 18 16.25 6.36 9.25
CA LEU A 18 14.90 5.80 9.27
C LEU A 18 14.11 6.42 10.42
N GLU A 19 12.82 6.67 10.21
CA GLU A 19 11.94 7.14 11.27
C GLU A 19 11.37 5.94 12.02
N VAL A 20 11.19 6.09 13.34
CA VAL A 20 10.61 5.04 14.18
C VAL A 20 9.59 5.66 15.11
N THR A 21 8.44 5.01 15.25
CA THR A 21 7.40 5.36 16.20
C THR A 21 6.83 4.10 16.85
N ILE A 22 6.36 4.19 18.09
CA ILE A 22 5.53 3.14 18.70
C ILE A 22 4.07 3.53 18.56
N ASN A 23 3.21 2.61 18.14
CA ASN A 23 1.76 2.81 18.20
C ASN A 23 1.21 2.22 19.50
N LEU A 24 0.94 3.08 20.49
CA LEU A 24 0.38 2.67 21.78
C LEU A 24 -1.13 2.33 21.71
N ALA A 25 -1.83 2.79 20.67
CA ALA A 25 -3.28 2.64 20.54
C ALA A 25 -3.72 1.41 19.73
N LYS A 26 -2.84 0.82 18.91
CA LYS A 26 -3.18 -0.34 18.05
C LYS A 26 -2.71 -1.67 18.66
N PRO A 27 -3.61 -2.64 18.87
CA PRO A 27 -3.21 -4.00 19.25
C PRO A 27 -2.50 -4.70 18.06
N GLU A 28 -1.39 -5.40 18.34
CA GLU A 28 -0.65 -6.15 17.31
C GLU A 28 -1.48 -7.34 16.80
N LYS A 29 -1.47 -7.59 15.48
CA LYS A 29 -2.19 -8.71 14.85
C LYS A 29 -1.22 -9.71 14.21
N ASP A 30 -1.44 -11.01 14.41
CA ASP A 30 -0.68 -12.06 13.71
C ASP A 30 -0.99 -12.03 12.20
N PRO A 31 0.00 -12.16 11.29
CA PRO A 31 -0.21 -12.18 9.84
C PRO A 31 -1.24 -13.21 9.37
N ARG A 32 -1.35 -14.38 10.03
CA ARG A 32 -2.36 -15.38 9.72
C ARG A 32 -3.76 -14.92 10.08
N THR A 33 -3.90 -14.13 11.14
CA THR A 33 -5.17 -13.48 11.50
C THR A 33 -5.55 -12.41 10.48
N ILE A 34 -4.58 -11.66 9.94
CA ILE A 34 -4.80 -10.67 8.87
C ILE A 34 -5.25 -11.37 7.58
N ALA A 35 -4.58 -12.46 7.19
CA ALA A 35 -4.95 -13.26 6.02
C ALA A 35 -6.38 -13.81 6.15
N ARG A 36 -6.72 -14.43 7.30
CA ARG A 36 -8.08 -14.93 7.56
C ARG A 36 -9.15 -13.83 7.53
N ALA A 37 -8.84 -12.62 7.99
CA ALA A 37 -9.76 -11.49 7.93
C ALA A 37 -9.97 -10.95 6.50
N ALA A 38 -8.97 -11.04 5.63
CA ALA A 38 -9.08 -10.68 4.21
C ALA A 38 -9.86 -11.74 3.40
N GLU A 39 -9.96 -12.97 3.91
CA GLU A 39 -10.63 -14.11 3.29
C GLU A 39 -12.05 -14.35 3.80
N ALA A 40 -12.43 -13.71 4.91
CA ALA A 40 -13.78 -13.81 5.44
C ALA A 40 -14.78 -13.31 4.38
N PRO A 41 -15.87 -14.05 4.10
CA PRO A 41 -16.98 -13.51 3.34
C PRO A 41 -17.43 -12.22 4.03
N ALA A 42 -17.83 -11.21 3.26
CA ALA A 42 -18.70 -10.19 3.81
C ALA A 42 -19.96 -10.93 4.29
N ASP A 43 -20.08 -11.20 5.58
CA ASP A 43 -21.34 -11.62 6.18
C ASP A 43 -22.31 -10.44 6.00
N GLY A 44 -23.02 -10.55 4.89
CA GLY A 44 -23.69 -9.47 4.19
C GLY A 44 -24.03 -9.91 2.77
N ALA A 45 -24.38 -11.19 2.58
CA ALA A 45 -25.31 -11.53 1.52
C ALA A 45 -26.56 -10.71 1.84
N ALA A 46 -26.81 -9.66 1.04
CA ALA A 46 -28.09 -8.97 1.05
C ALA A 46 -29.16 -10.07 0.98
N PRO A 47 -30.11 -10.14 1.94
CA PRO A 47 -31.18 -11.12 1.83
C PRO A 47 -31.87 -10.89 0.48
N GLU A 48 -32.00 -11.97 -0.30
CA GLU A 48 -32.85 -11.95 -1.48
C GLU A 48 -34.24 -11.46 -1.04
N GLY A 49 -34.57 -10.21 -1.40
CA GLY A 49 -35.79 -9.54 -0.96
C GLY A 49 -35.64 -8.14 -0.37
N SER A 50 -34.44 -7.57 -0.23
CA SER A 50 -34.35 -6.12 0.06
C SER A 50 -34.79 -5.32 -1.17
N HIS A 51 -36.06 -4.91 -1.16
CA HIS A 51 -36.64 -4.02 -2.16
C HIS A 51 -35.78 -2.76 -2.29
N GLY A 52 -35.40 -2.46 -3.54
CA GLY A 52 -34.65 -1.27 -3.88
C GLY A 52 -35.37 -0.02 -3.36
N CYS A 53 -34.59 0.90 -2.81
CA CYS A 53 -34.89 2.30 -2.96
C CYS A 53 -33.98 2.85 -4.05
N GLY A 54 -34.55 3.04 -5.24
CA GLY A 54 -33.97 3.91 -6.23
C GLY A 54 -33.99 5.33 -5.69
N GLY A 55 -32.82 5.93 -5.55
CA GLY A 55 -32.62 7.33 -5.21
C GLY A 55 -31.22 7.72 -5.66
N ALA A 56 -31.11 8.66 -6.60
CA ALA A 56 -29.85 9.13 -7.13
C ALA A 56 -29.04 9.86 -6.03
N GLY A 57 -27.78 9.43 -5.83
CA GLY A 57 -26.75 10.21 -5.15
C GLY A 57 -26.62 10.00 -3.62
N GLY A 58 -26.00 8.90 -3.19
CA GLY A 58 -25.59 8.71 -1.80
C GLY A 58 -25.00 7.31 -1.56
N ALA A 59 -23.88 7.23 -0.84
CA ALA A 59 -23.05 6.03 -0.61
C ALA A 59 -23.85 4.72 -0.44
N MET A 60 -23.63 3.76 -1.34
CA MET A 60 -24.31 2.47 -1.34
C MET A 60 -23.62 1.52 -0.35
N GLY A 61 -24.28 1.24 0.78
CA GLY A 61 -24.00 0.13 1.69
C GLY A 61 -22.90 0.36 2.72
N ALA A 62 -23.22 1.01 3.84
CA ALA A 62 -22.38 0.92 5.03
C ALA A 62 -22.45 -0.51 5.60
N VAL A 63 -21.30 -1.12 5.83
CA VAL A 63 -21.18 -2.47 6.40
C VAL A 63 -20.94 -2.35 7.89
N ASP A 64 -21.70 -3.09 8.70
CA ASP A 64 -21.56 -3.11 10.15
C ASP A 64 -20.13 -3.45 10.58
N GLY A 65 -19.59 -2.65 11.49
CA GLY A 65 -18.22 -2.80 11.99
C GLY A 65 -17.12 -2.25 11.07
N CYS A 66 -17.42 -1.78 9.86
CA CYS A 66 -16.43 -1.12 9.01
C CYS A 66 -16.15 0.31 9.49
N VAL A 67 -14.95 0.56 9.98
CA VAL A 67 -14.52 1.91 10.42
C VAL A 67 -14.19 2.86 9.26
N LEU A 68 -14.23 2.40 8.01
CA LEU A 68 -13.94 3.21 6.82
C LEU A 68 -15.21 3.58 6.03
N CYS A 69 -16.34 2.95 6.34
CA CYS A 69 -17.64 3.33 5.79
C CYS A 69 -18.02 4.71 6.30
N TRP A 70 -18.43 5.57 5.36
CA TRP A 70 -18.90 6.90 5.65
C TRP A 70 -20.31 7.07 5.08
N GLN A 71 -21.07 7.95 5.71
CA GLN A 71 -22.46 8.24 5.36
C GLN A 71 -22.65 9.74 5.23
N ARG A 72 -23.61 10.12 4.41
CA ARG A 72 -24.08 11.50 4.32
C ARG A 72 -25.35 11.67 5.14
N ALA A 73 -25.33 12.60 6.08
CA ALA A 73 -26.51 12.97 6.86
C ALA A 73 -27.47 13.83 6.02
N ALA A 74 -28.70 13.99 6.50
CA ALA A 74 -29.74 14.75 5.82
C ALA A 74 -29.39 16.25 5.64
N ASP A 75 -28.54 16.79 6.50
CA ASP A 75 -28.01 18.16 6.42
C ASP A 75 -26.82 18.30 5.44
N GLY A 76 -26.42 17.20 4.80
CA GLY A 76 -25.31 17.15 3.85
C GLY A 76 -23.95 16.89 4.48
N SER A 77 -23.82 16.88 5.81
CA SER A 77 -22.56 16.55 6.50
C SER A 77 -22.15 15.09 6.28
N LEU A 78 -20.85 14.84 6.34
CA LEU A 78 -20.29 13.48 6.24
C LEU A 78 -19.87 13.00 7.62
N ALA A 79 -20.14 11.73 7.90
CA ALA A 79 -19.73 11.08 9.14
C ALA A 79 -19.11 9.72 8.86
N CYS A 80 -18.08 9.37 9.63
CA CYS A 80 -17.38 8.09 9.56
C CYS A 80 -16.90 7.67 10.95
N THR A 81 -17.18 6.44 11.38
CA THR A 81 -16.74 5.93 12.68
C THR A 81 -15.23 6.00 12.86
N GLY A 82 -14.45 5.74 11.80
CA GLY A 82 -12.99 5.80 11.84
C GLY A 82 -12.41 7.22 11.89
N ALA A 83 -13.24 8.25 11.73
CA ALA A 83 -12.84 9.64 11.95
C ALA A 83 -12.91 10.04 13.42
N GLY A 84 -13.60 9.26 14.27
CA GLY A 84 -13.89 9.67 15.65
C GLY A 84 -14.67 10.99 15.65
N ASP A 85 -14.21 11.96 16.44
CA ASP A 85 -14.78 13.32 16.49
C ASP A 85 -14.21 14.25 15.39
N GLY A 86 -13.41 13.73 14.47
CA GLY A 86 -12.77 14.52 13.40
C GLY A 86 -13.69 14.83 12.22
N ASP A 87 -13.45 15.98 11.58
CA ASP A 87 -14.19 16.40 10.39
C ASP A 87 -13.96 15.44 9.20
N VAL A 88 -15.06 15.06 8.54
CA VAL A 88 -15.05 14.29 7.30
C VAL A 88 -15.41 15.20 6.13
N ARG A 89 -14.60 15.17 5.07
CA ARG A 89 -14.75 16.04 3.88
C ARG A 89 -14.84 15.20 2.62
N SER A 90 -15.51 15.69 1.59
CA SER A 90 -15.52 15.02 0.28
C SER A 90 -14.37 15.47 -0.61
N VAL A 91 -14.02 14.61 -1.56
CA VAL A 91 -13.11 14.89 -2.68
C VAL A 91 -13.55 14.05 -3.88
N GLU A 92 -13.62 14.68 -5.06
CA GLU A 92 -13.92 13.96 -6.30
C GLU A 92 -12.66 13.29 -6.84
N LEU A 93 -12.65 11.96 -6.97
CA LEU A 93 -11.54 11.18 -7.50
C LEU A 93 -12.02 10.28 -8.64
N ALA A 94 -11.54 10.56 -9.84
CA ALA A 94 -11.86 9.78 -11.05
C ALA A 94 -13.37 9.60 -11.28
N GLY A 95 -14.17 10.65 -11.04
CA GLY A 95 -15.63 10.65 -11.24
C GLY A 95 -16.44 10.00 -10.10
N GLU A 96 -15.79 9.58 -9.01
CA GLU A 96 -16.45 9.12 -7.79
C GLU A 96 -16.28 10.17 -6.68
N GLU A 97 -17.30 10.39 -5.85
CA GLU A 97 -17.16 11.17 -4.63
C GLU A 97 -16.57 10.29 -3.52
N TRP A 98 -15.36 10.61 -3.07
CA TRP A 98 -14.70 9.95 -1.95
C TRP A 98 -14.80 10.84 -0.71
N ALA A 99 -14.68 10.23 0.47
CA ALA A 99 -14.53 10.99 1.72
C ALA A 99 -13.11 10.90 2.24
N TRP A 100 -12.64 11.94 2.93
CA TRP A 100 -11.37 11.93 3.62
C TRP A 100 -11.45 12.62 4.98
N TRP A 101 -10.56 12.21 5.89
CA TRP A 101 -10.44 12.76 7.24
C TRP A 101 -9.02 12.56 7.77
N PHE A 102 -8.66 13.29 8.82
CA PHE A 102 -7.42 13.05 9.54
C PHE A 102 -7.56 11.84 10.47
N SER A 103 -6.59 10.94 10.40
CA SER A 103 -6.58 9.72 11.21
C SER A 103 -6.43 10.05 12.70
N PRO A 104 -7.32 9.57 13.59
CA PRO A 104 -7.17 9.77 15.02
C PRO A 104 -5.99 8.98 15.62
N TYR A 105 -5.45 8.02 14.87
CA TYR A 105 -4.27 7.22 15.22
C TYR A 105 -2.98 7.75 14.59
N GLY A 106 -3.00 9.01 14.12
CA GLY A 106 -1.99 9.66 13.28
C GLY A 106 -0.55 9.23 13.56
N TYR A 107 0.09 8.60 12.57
CA TYR A 107 1.51 8.22 12.68
C TYR A 107 2.43 9.43 12.56
N PHE A 108 1.96 10.50 11.92
CA PHE A 108 2.68 11.75 11.66
C PHE A 108 1.65 12.89 11.56
N PRO A 109 2.08 14.16 11.68
CA PRO A 109 1.19 15.31 11.52
C PRO A 109 0.44 15.29 10.19
N GLU A 110 -0.84 15.63 10.19
CA GLU A 110 -1.70 15.60 9.00
C GLU A 110 -1.82 14.23 8.32
N HIS A 111 -1.62 13.12 9.05
CA HIS A 111 -1.92 11.79 8.53
C HIS A 111 -3.42 11.68 8.19
N LEU A 112 -3.73 11.52 6.91
CA LEU A 112 -5.10 11.45 6.40
C LEU A 112 -5.41 10.08 5.79
N ILE A 113 -6.71 9.75 5.81
CA ILE A 113 -7.31 8.60 5.15
C ILE A 113 -8.29 9.11 4.10
N VAL A 114 -8.31 8.50 2.92
CA VAL A 114 -9.30 8.77 1.86
C VAL A 114 -10.02 7.46 1.56
N SER A 115 -11.34 7.39 1.71
CA SER A 115 -12.14 6.16 1.68
C SER A 115 -13.17 6.16 0.57
N ALA A 116 -13.31 5.02 -0.11
CA ALA A 116 -14.21 4.86 -1.24
C ALA A 116 -15.69 5.02 -0.81
N PRO A 117 -16.56 5.54 -1.69
CA PRO A 117 -18.00 5.68 -1.40
C PRO A 117 -18.74 4.36 -1.25
N VAL A 118 -18.21 3.29 -1.82
CA VAL A 118 -18.80 1.94 -1.78
C VAL A 118 -17.84 1.03 -1.05
N HIS A 119 -18.37 0.22 -0.13
CA HIS A 119 -17.60 -0.81 0.54
C HIS A 119 -17.20 -1.87 -0.48
N ARG A 120 -15.94 -1.83 -0.92
CA ARG A 120 -15.36 -2.81 -1.84
C ARG A 120 -13.94 -3.15 -1.41
N PRO A 121 -13.47 -4.38 -1.62
CA PRO A 121 -12.08 -4.73 -1.39
C PRO A 121 -11.15 -3.80 -2.16
N MET A 122 -10.05 -3.43 -1.51
CA MET A 122 -9.02 -2.61 -2.14
C MET A 122 -8.44 -3.34 -3.36
N ALA A 123 -8.17 -2.58 -4.42
CA ALA A 123 -7.55 -3.10 -5.63
C ALA A 123 -6.57 -2.07 -6.20
N ILE A 124 -5.38 -2.51 -6.60
CA ILE A 124 -4.38 -1.67 -7.25
C ILE A 124 -4.57 -1.80 -8.76
N THR A 125 -5.16 -0.80 -9.39
CA THR A 125 -5.53 -0.79 -10.81
C THR A 125 -5.09 0.52 -11.48
N HIS A 126 -5.31 0.64 -12.80
CA HIS A 126 -5.15 1.92 -13.50
C HIS A 126 -6.03 3.01 -12.88
N ALA A 127 -7.25 2.65 -12.44
CA ALA A 127 -8.14 3.59 -11.76
C ALA A 127 -7.57 4.04 -10.40
N THR A 128 -6.75 3.23 -9.73
CA THR A 128 -6.02 3.66 -8.52
C THR A 128 -5.01 4.74 -8.85
N ILE A 129 -4.23 4.58 -9.94
CA ILE A 129 -3.31 5.61 -10.44
C ILE A 129 -4.07 6.91 -10.78
N ASP A 130 -5.23 6.81 -11.43
CA ASP A 130 -6.08 7.96 -11.74
C ASP A 130 -6.57 8.70 -10.49
N ARG A 131 -6.98 7.96 -9.46
CA ARG A 131 -7.42 8.53 -8.17
C ARG A 131 -6.29 9.22 -7.42
N LEU A 132 -5.08 8.64 -7.42
CA LEU A 132 -3.91 9.29 -6.82
C LEU A 132 -3.62 10.62 -7.53
N LEU A 133 -3.60 10.63 -8.87
CA LEU A 133 -3.37 11.84 -9.67
C LEU A 133 -4.45 12.90 -9.39
N ALA A 134 -5.74 12.52 -9.39
CA ALA A 134 -6.83 13.44 -9.06
C ALA A 134 -6.70 14.03 -7.64
N PHE A 135 -6.26 13.23 -6.67
CA PHE A 135 -6.04 13.73 -5.31
C PHE A 135 -4.86 14.71 -5.26
N ALA A 136 -3.75 14.41 -5.94
CA ALA A 136 -2.59 15.30 -6.00
C ALA A 136 -2.87 16.60 -6.79
N ASP A 137 -3.87 16.59 -7.70
CA ASP A 137 -4.36 17.80 -8.35
C ASP A 137 -5.16 18.67 -7.36
N ALA A 138 -5.99 18.06 -6.51
CA ALA A 138 -6.80 18.76 -5.51
C ALA A 138 -6.00 19.26 -4.30
N TYR A 139 -5.02 18.48 -3.85
CA TYR A 139 -4.22 18.72 -2.63
C TYR A 139 -2.72 18.53 -2.89
N PRO A 140 -2.08 19.41 -3.69
CA PRO A 140 -0.70 19.23 -4.13
C PRO A 140 0.34 19.27 -3.01
N GLN A 141 -0.02 19.81 -1.83
CA GLN A 141 0.86 19.87 -0.65
C GLN A 141 1.02 18.52 0.06
N TRP A 142 0.14 17.55 -0.20
CA TRP A 142 0.14 16.26 0.47
C TRP A 142 0.60 15.15 -0.47
N PHE A 143 1.28 14.15 0.09
CA PHE A 143 1.43 12.88 -0.61
C PHE A 143 0.14 12.06 -0.45
N ILE A 144 -0.04 11.10 -1.35
CA ILE A 144 -1.14 10.13 -1.29
C ILE A 144 -0.65 8.79 -1.84
N GLY A 145 -1.06 7.68 -1.24
CA GLY A 145 -0.71 6.35 -1.73
C GLY A 145 -1.66 5.28 -1.26
N SER A 146 -1.44 4.06 -1.73
CA SER A 146 -2.25 2.90 -1.37
C SER A 146 -1.40 1.74 -0.85
N ASN A 147 -1.97 0.96 0.08
CA ASN A 147 -1.38 -0.32 0.46
C ASN A 147 -1.43 -1.29 -0.74
N ALA A 148 -0.58 -2.31 -0.75
CA ALA A 148 -0.71 -3.41 -1.69
C ALA A 148 -2.03 -4.18 -1.48
N ASP A 149 -2.70 -4.56 -2.56
CA ASP A 149 -4.02 -5.22 -2.55
C ASP A 149 -4.01 -6.73 -2.35
N LEU A 150 -2.81 -7.33 -2.23
CA LEU A 150 -2.67 -8.74 -1.93
C LEU A 150 -2.38 -8.98 -0.43
N PRO A 151 -2.90 -10.08 0.15
CA PRO A 151 -2.53 -10.51 1.51
C PRO A 151 -1.01 -10.64 1.66
N ILE A 152 -0.51 -10.66 2.91
CA ILE A 152 0.92 -10.81 3.29
C ILE A 152 1.82 -9.60 2.95
N VAL A 153 1.54 -8.85 1.88
CA VAL A 153 2.39 -7.71 1.46
C VAL A 153 1.78 -6.33 1.66
N GLY A 154 0.52 -6.28 2.09
CA GLY A 154 -0.25 -5.06 2.34
C GLY A 154 -0.65 -4.83 3.80
N GLY A 155 -1.33 -3.69 4.02
CA GLY A 155 -1.81 -3.24 5.33
C GLY A 155 -2.94 -4.10 5.92
N SER A 156 -3.28 -3.84 7.18
CA SER A 156 -4.20 -4.70 7.96
C SER A 156 -5.69 -4.57 7.63
N LEU A 157 -6.09 -3.68 6.71
CA LEU A 157 -7.49 -3.36 6.38
C LEU A 157 -7.72 -3.40 4.87
N LEU A 158 -7.87 -4.59 4.29
CA LEU A 158 -8.05 -4.73 2.83
C LEU A 158 -9.52 -4.77 2.38
N ALA A 159 -10.46 -4.82 3.33
CA ALA A 159 -11.88 -5.04 3.06
C ALA A 159 -12.59 -3.82 2.45
N HIS A 160 -12.14 -2.60 2.79
CA HIS A 160 -12.66 -1.35 2.22
C HIS A 160 -11.51 -0.57 1.57
N ASP A 161 -11.65 -0.33 0.28
CA ASP A 161 -10.77 0.47 -0.57
C ASP A 161 -10.55 1.87 0.01
N HIS A 162 -9.29 2.15 0.33
CA HIS A 162 -8.86 3.41 0.92
C HIS A 162 -7.41 3.74 0.53
N LEU A 163 -7.09 5.02 0.61
CA LEU A 163 -5.78 5.60 0.40
C LEU A 163 -5.31 6.24 1.71
N GLN A 164 -4.00 6.39 1.87
CA GLN A 164 -3.39 7.07 3.00
C GLN A 164 -2.45 8.16 2.49
N GLY A 165 -2.42 9.31 3.16
CA GLY A 165 -1.67 10.46 2.72
C GLY A 165 -1.32 11.41 3.85
N GLY A 166 -0.82 12.59 3.49
CA GLY A 166 -0.68 13.72 4.42
C GLY A 166 0.53 14.61 4.17
N GLY A 167 0.77 15.53 5.09
CA GLY A 167 1.83 16.56 5.01
C GLY A 167 3.20 16.12 5.51
N HIS A 168 3.65 14.91 5.14
CA HIS A 168 4.95 14.41 5.58
C HIS A 168 5.80 13.90 4.41
N ARG A 169 7.10 14.22 4.45
CA ARG A 169 8.07 13.75 3.48
C ARG A 169 8.91 12.64 4.08
N PHE A 170 8.62 11.40 3.68
CA PHE A 170 9.29 10.21 4.21
C PHE A 170 10.70 9.99 3.65
N PRO A 171 11.54 9.19 4.33
CA PRO A 171 12.87 8.82 3.86
C PRO A 171 12.92 8.30 2.41
N LEU A 172 12.03 7.39 2.01
CA LEU A 172 11.96 6.89 0.63
C LEU A 172 11.81 8.03 -0.39
N MET A 173 10.95 9.01 -0.09
CA MET A 173 10.67 10.13 -0.99
C MET A 173 11.85 11.12 -1.10
N LYS A 174 12.84 11.02 -0.22
CA LYS A 174 14.08 11.80 -0.22
C LYS A 174 15.24 11.04 -0.87
N ALA A 175 15.14 9.70 -0.95
CA ALA A 175 16.19 8.86 -1.47
C ALA A 175 16.49 9.16 -2.96
N PRO A 176 17.76 9.16 -3.39
CA PRO A 176 18.14 9.44 -4.77
C PRO A 176 17.84 8.23 -5.68
N LEU A 177 18.11 8.38 -6.98
CA LEU A 177 18.12 7.25 -7.92
C LEU A 177 19.50 6.62 -7.96
N THR A 178 19.60 5.29 -7.95
CA THR A 178 20.85 4.56 -8.23
C THR A 178 21.08 4.39 -9.71
N ARG A 179 20.00 4.22 -10.48
CA ARG A 179 20.06 3.97 -11.93
C ARG A 179 18.86 4.56 -12.62
N SER A 180 19.09 5.32 -13.69
CA SER A 180 18.02 5.80 -14.57
C SER A 180 17.82 4.83 -15.74
N PHE A 181 16.61 4.79 -16.28
CA PHE A 181 16.28 4.07 -17.51
C PHE A 181 15.19 4.81 -18.29
N ALA A 182 15.10 4.53 -19.59
CA ALA A 182 14.08 5.12 -20.45
C ALA A 182 12.83 4.24 -20.50
N LEU A 183 11.66 4.87 -20.63
CA LEU A 183 10.43 4.20 -21.02
C LEU A 183 10.16 4.52 -22.50
N PRO A 184 10.28 3.56 -23.44
CA PRO A 184 10.11 3.83 -24.86
C PRO A 184 8.78 4.52 -25.18
N GLY A 185 8.83 5.63 -25.94
CA GLY A 185 7.66 6.43 -26.29
C GLY A 185 7.18 7.41 -25.21
N LEU A 186 7.83 7.47 -24.03
CA LEU A 186 7.49 8.39 -22.94
C LEU A 186 8.67 9.31 -22.59
N ALA A 187 9.10 10.12 -23.56
CA ALA A 187 10.27 11.01 -23.39
C ALA A 187 10.13 12.03 -22.23
N ASP A 188 8.90 12.39 -21.86
CA ASP A 188 8.62 13.31 -20.75
C ASP A 188 8.62 12.65 -19.37
N VAL A 189 8.86 11.34 -19.31
CA VAL A 189 8.92 10.58 -18.05
C VAL A 189 10.37 10.25 -17.74
N ARG A 190 10.88 10.81 -16.65
CA ARG A 190 12.13 10.35 -16.04
C ARG A 190 11.82 9.14 -15.17
N ALA A 191 12.45 8.01 -15.47
CA ALA A 191 12.28 6.76 -14.72
C ALA A 191 13.62 6.28 -14.13
N GLY A 192 13.58 5.67 -12.96
CA GLY A 192 14.77 5.09 -12.35
C GLY A 192 14.47 4.18 -11.17
N ILE A 193 15.51 3.45 -10.76
CA ILE A 193 15.55 2.65 -9.54
C ILE A 193 15.98 3.58 -8.40
N VAL A 194 15.21 3.60 -7.31
CA VAL A 194 15.52 4.40 -6.11
C VAL A 194 16.59 3.67 -5.29
N ASP A 195 17.51 4.42 -4.69
CA ASP A 195 18.45 3.94 -3.68
C ASP A 195 17.71 3.66 -2.37
N TRP A 196 17.01 2.53 -2.36
CA TRP A 196 16.15 2.12 -1.26
C TRP A 196 16.27 0.61 -1.03
N PRO A 197 16.18 0.13 0.23
CA PRO A 197 16.35 -1.30 0.50
C PRO A 197 15.27 -2.19 -0.13
N ALA A 198 14.06 -1.66 -0.34
CA ALA A 198 13.03 -2.32 -1.10
C ALA A 198 13.10 -1.94 -2.59
N SER A 199 12.56 -2.78 -3.47
CA SER A 199 12.61 -2.55 -4.92
C SER A 199 11.59 -1.48 -5.34
N VAL A 200 12.07 -0.29 -5.72
CA VAL A 200 11.20 0.84 -6.08
C VAL A 200 11.56 1.41 -7.45
N VAL A 201 10.56 1.54 -8.31
CA VAL A 201 10.63 2.36 -9.53
C VAL A 201 10.07 3.74 -9.21
N ARG A 202 10.85 4.79 -9.44
CA ARG A 202 10.36 6.17 -9.38
C ARG A 202 10.16 6.71 -10.78
N LEU A 203 8.97 7.26 -11.01
CA LEU A 203 8.60 7.99 -12.21
C LEU A 203 8.41 9.46 -11.88
N ARG A 204 8.85 10.35 -12.77
CA ARG A 204 8.71 11.80 -12.61
C ARG A 204 8.36 12.48 -13.93
N SER A 205 7.32 13.31 -13.92
CA SER A 205 6.92 14.12 -15.08
C SER A 205 6.03 15.29 -14.65
N ALA A 206 6.15 16.44 -15.32
CA ALA A 206 5.18 17.52 -15.23
C ALA A 206 3.90 17.22 -16.04
N ARG A 207 3.95 16.27 -16.98
CA ARG A 207 2.79 15.88 -17.79
C ARG A 207 2.01 14.75 -17.10
N ARG A 208 0.91 15.11 -16.44
CA ARG A 208 -0.03 14.17 -15.77
C ARG A 208 -0.33 12.91 -16.60
N ALA A 209 -0.67 13.09 -17.88
CA ALA A 209 -0.99 11.98 -18.78
C ALA A 209 0.21 11.05 -19.05
N ALA A 210 1.42 11.61 -19.19
CA ALA A 210 2.63 10.82 -19.41
C ALA A 210 3.02 10.04 -18.15
N LEU A 211 2.92 10.65 -16.96
CA LEU A 211 3.14 9.94 -15.70
C LEU A 211 2.16 8.78 -15.52
N ARG A 212 0.87 9.02 -15.78
CA ARG A 212 -0.18 7.99 -15.74
C ARG A 212 0.18 6.80 -16.62
N GLU A 213 0.51 7.06 -17.88
CA GLU A 213 0.85 6.01 -18.86
C GLU A 213 2.08 5.21 -18.41
N GLY A 214 3.13 5.89 -17.93
CA GLY A 214 4.32 5.24 -17.39
C GLY A 214 4.01 4.36 -16.18
N ALA A 215 3.19 4.86 -15.24
CA ALA A 215 2.82 4.12 -14.03
C ALA A 215 1.96 2.88 -14.35
N CYS A 216 0.99 3.04 -15.24
CA CYS A 216 0.16 1.93 -15.72
C CYS A 216 1.00 0.86 -16.45
N ARG A 217 2.00 1.27 -17.24
CA ARG A 217 2.91 0.33 -17.92
C ARG A 217 3.75 -0.47 -16.93
N VAL A 218 4.31 0.18 -15.92
CA VAL A 218 5.07 -0.49 -14.85
C VAL A 218 4.17 -1.47 -14.09
N LEU A 219 2.95 -1.07 -13.76
CA LEU A 219 1.97 -1.93 -13.08
C LEU A 219 1.63 -3.17 -13.93
N ASP A 220 1.31 -2.99 -15.21
CA ASP A 220 0.94 -4.09 -16.11
C ASP A 220 2.09 -5.07 -16.33
N ALA A 221 3.30 -4.54 -16.58
CA ALA A 221 4.50 -5.36 -16.74
C ALA A 221 4.78 -6.15 -15.46
N TRP A 222 4.78 -5.47 -14.30
CA TRP A 222 5.08 -6.12 -13.02
C TRP A 222 4.08 -7.24 -12.69
N ARG A 223 2.79 -7.03 -12.91
CA ARG A 223 1.73 -8.03 -12.63
C ARG A 223 1.95 -9.36 -13.33
N THR A 224 2.63 -9.36 -14.47
CA THR A 224 2.88 -10.57 -15.28
C THR A 224 4.32 -11.06 -15.23
N PHE A 225 5.22 -10.26 -14.65
CA PHE A 225 6.65 -10.56 -14.62
C PHE A 225 6.99 -11.73 -13.68
N SER A 226 7.76 -12.70 -14.19
CA SER A 226 8.32 -13.79 -13.40
C SER A 226 9.82 -13.88 -13.64
N PHE A 227 10.58 -14.12 -12.57
CA PHE A 227 12.02 -14.30 -12.62
C PHE A 227 12.43 -15.24 -11.49
N GLU A 228 12.35 -16.54 -11.77
CA GLU A 228 12.38 -17.59 -10.74
C GLU A 228 13.71 -17.69 -10.00
N SER A 229 14.81 -17.29 -10.65
CA SER A 229 16.14 -17.24 -10.02
C SER A 229 16.15 -16.35 -8.78
N CYS A 230 15.34 -15.28 -8.74
CA CYS A 230 15.16 -14.44 -7.55
C CYS A 230 13.88 -14.79 -6.78
N GLY A 231 13.29 -15.97 -7.03
CA GLY A 231 12.08 -16.44 -6.37
C GLY A 231 10.79 -15.74 -6.78
N ILE A 232 10.83 -14.88 -7.80
CA ILE A 232 9.67 -14.11 -8.27
C ILE A 232 8.86 -14.95 -9.25
N ARG A 233 7.59 -15.16 -8.91
CA ARG A 233 6.57 -15.73 -9.80
C ARG A 233 5.35 -14.84 -9.78
N ALA A 234 4.83 -14.48 -10.94
CA ALA A 234 3.60 -13.69 -11.06
C ALA A 234 2.37 -14.50 -10.64
N PHE A 235 2.37 -15.81 -10.93
CA PHE A 235 1.23 -16.71 -10.68
C PHE A 235 1.70 -18.09 -10.18
N SER A 236 0.87 -18.76 -9.39
CA SER A 236 1.00 -20.18 -9.04
C SER A 236 -0.33 -20.92 -9.21
N PRO A 237 -0.33 -22.26 -9.43
CA PRO A 237 -1.56 -23.05 -9.46
C PRO A 237 -2.33 -22.99 -8.13
N SER A 238 -3.66 -23.02 -8.17
CA SER A 238 -4.49 -23.12 -6.96
C SER A 238 -4.15 -24.37 -6.14
N GLY A 239 -3.92 -24.20 -4.84
CA GLY A 239 -3.61 -25.31 -3.93
C GLY A 239 -2.12 -25.53 -3.63
N ILE A 240 -1.22 -24.72 -4.19
CA ILE A 240 0.20 -24.69 -3.80
C ILE A 240 0.48 -23.44 -2.95
N SER A 241 0.84 -23.69 -1.68
CA SER A 241 1.38 -22.78 -0.64
C SER A 241 1.10 -21.26 -0.75
N GLY A 242 0.12 -20.83 0.06
CA GLY A 242 0.09 -19.56 0.80
C GLY A 242 -0.39 -18.29 0.08
N GLY A 243 -1.28 -18.43 -0.89
CA GLY A 243 -2.19 -17.34 -1.23
C GLY A 243 -3.61 -17.88 -1.23
N SER A 244 -4.53 -17.17 -0.59
CA SER A 244 -5.94 -17.37 -0.93
C SER A 244 -6.18 -17.08 -2.39
N PRO A 245 -7.22 -17.65 -3.02
CA PRO A 245 -7.60 -17.37 -4.40
C PRO A 245 -8.05 -15.91 -4.56
N GLY A 246 -7.07 -15.00 -4.57
CA GLY A 246 -7.22 -13.60 -4.91
C GLY A 246 -7.37 -13.50 -6.41
N LYS A 247 -8.48 -12.96 -6.88
CA LYS A 247 -8.77 -12.85 -8.31
C LYS A 247 -8.14 -11.55 -8.82
N VAL A 248 -7.37 -11.65 -9.91
CA VAL A 248 -6.67 -10.53 -10.57
C VAL A 248 -7.66 -9.53 -11.20
N PRO A 249 -7.47 -8.20 -11.09
CA PRO A 249 -8.28 -7.20 -11.80
C PRO A 249 -7.77 -6.88 -13.23
N ASP A 250 -8.69 -6.73 -14.19
CA ASP A 250 -8.45 -6.23 -15.57
C ASP A 250 -8.48 -4.69 -15.62
N ARG A 251 -7.92 -4.16 -16.71
CA ARG A 251 -7.63 -2.76 -17.10
C ARG A 251 -8.82 -1.79 -17.03
N THR A 252 -10.06 -2.26 -16.92
CA THR A 252 -11.27 -1.41 -16.95
C THR A 252 -11.99 -1.28 -15.61
N GLY A 253 -11.41 -1.78 -14.51
CA GLY A 253 -12.02 -1.66 -13.18
C GLY A 253 -13.18 -2.64 -12.93
N GLN A 254 -13.41 -3.59 -13.84
CA GLN A 254 -14.24 -4.77 -13.58
C GLN A 254 -13.37 -6.03 -13.57
N ARG A 255 -13.63 -6.88 -12.58
CA ARG A 255 -12.95 -8.17 -12.37
C ARG A 255 -13.18 -9.06 -13.61
N PRO A 256 -12.17 -9.42 -14.40
CA PRO A 256 -12.34 -10.41 -15.45
C PRO A 256 -12.73 -11.72 -14.79
N ALA A 257 -13.63 -12.48 -15.42
CA ALA A 257 -13.89 -13.84 -15.00
C ALA A 257 -12.56 -14.60 -14.97
N ALA A 258 -12.30 -15.35 -13.89
CA ALA A 258 -11.08 -16.14 -13.76
C ALA A 258 -10.84 -16.95 -15.05
N PRO A 259 -9.59 -17.09 -15.52
CA PRO A 259 -9.30 -18.08 -16.54
C PRO A 259 -9.82 -19.45 -16.04
N ALA A 260 -10.24 -20.31 -16.96
CA ALA A 260 -10.89 -21.59 -16.67
C ALA A 260 -10.06 -22.54 -15.77
N ALA A 261 -8.81 -22.19 -15.45
CA ALA A 261 -7.96 -22.84 -14.45
C ALA A 261 -7.64 -21.84 -13.30
N ALA A 262 -7.91 -22.24 -12.06
CA ALA A 262 -7.70 -21.41 -10.87
C ALA A 262 -6.20 -21.17 -10.61
N VAL A 263 -5.74 -19.94 -10.85
CA VAL A 263 -4.37 -19.47 -10.55
C VAL A 263 -4.42 -18.40 -9.46
N VAL A 264 -3.40 -18.38 -8.60
CA VAL A 264 -3.21 -17.38 -7.55
C VAL A 264 -2.17 -16.36 -8.02
N PRO A 265 -2.49 -15.05 -8.09
CA PRO A 265 -1.53 -14.01 -8.40
C PRO A 265 -0.70 -13.63 -7.18
N HIS A 266 0.53 -13.19 -7.45
CA HIS A 266 1.47 -12.81 -6.39
C HIS A 266 2.03 -11.40 -6.50
N ASN A 267 2.08 -10.83 -7.71
CA ASN A 267 2.65 -9.50 -7.92
C ASN A 267 1.62 -8.40 -7.68
N THR A 268 2.01 -7.40 -6.91
CA THR A 268 1.29 -6.14 -6.70
C THR A 268 2.29 -5.03 -6.40
N LEU A 269 1.84 -3.81 -6.14
CA LEU A 269 2.71 -2.71 -5.76
C LEU A 269 2.05 -1.78 -4.74
N ASN A 270 2.86 -1.00 -4.05
CA ASN A 270 2.41 0.20 -3.34
C ASN A 270 2.65 1.41 -4.26
N PRO A 271 1.59 2.06 -4.79
CA PRO A 271 1.76 3.31 -5.51
C PRO A 271 1.69 4.48 -4.52
N ILE A 272 2.69 5.35 -4.57
CA ILE A 272 2.82 6.55 -3.75
C ILE A 272 3.04 7.73 -4.68
N LEU A 273 2.24 8.77 -4.56
CA LEU A 273 2.32 9.97 -5.38
C LEU A 273 2.54 11.20 -4.49
N TRP A 274 3.41 12.09 -4.95
CA TRP A 274 3.65 13.39 -4.34
C TRP A 274 4.10 14.41 -5.39
N ARG A 275 4.13 15.69 -5.01
CA ARG A 275 4.49 16.81 -5.90
C ARG A 275 5.87 17.37 -5.56
N GLU A 276 6.64 17.72 -6.59
CA GLU A 276 7.88 18.49 -6.47
C GLU A 276 7.85 19.67 -7.43
N GLY A 277 7.48 20.85 -6.93
CA GLY A 277 7.14 21.97 -7.81
C GLY A 277 6.05 21.54 -8.80
N ASP A 278 6.33 21.70 -10.09
CA ASP A 278 5.40 21.36 -11.17
C ASP A 278 5.35 19.87 -11.50
N ASP A 279 6.33 19.09 -11.03
CA ASP A 279 6.41 17.67 -11.33
C ASP A 279 5.50 16.83 -10.42
N TYR A 280 4.86 15.84 -11.02
CA TYR A 280 4.35 14.68 -10.31
C TYR A 280 5.47 13.66 -10.15
N VAL A 281 5.62 13.12 -8.95
CA VAL A 281 6.60 12.06 -8.65
C VAL A 281 5.87 10.86 -8.06
N MET A 282 5.96 9.73 -8.73
CA MET A 282 5.32 8.49 -8.32
C MET A 282 6.35 7.42 -8.00
N ASP A 283 6.35 6.95 -6.75
CA ASP A 283 7.11 5.80 -6.28
C ASP A 283 6.23 4.55 -6.36
N LEU A 284 6.69 3.57 -7.12
CA LEU A 284 6.05 2.27 -7.31
C LEU A 284 6.90 1.21 -6.63
N VAL A 285 6.55 0.86 -5.39
CA VAL A 285 7.26 -0.17 -4.63
C VAL A 285 6.76 -1.54 -5.07
N LEU A 286 7.61 -2.33 -5.71
CA LEU A 286 7.26 -3.66 -6.23
C LEU A 286 7.12 -4.66 -5.07
N ARG A 287 6.01 -5.41 -5.05
CA ARG A 287 5.67 -6.37 -4.00
C ARG A 287 5.34 -7.72 -4.59
N ASN A 288 5.66 -8.78 -3.84
CA ASN A 288 5.27 -10.15 -4.19
C ASN A 288 4.88 -10.93 -2.93
N ASN A 289 3.69 -11.54 -2.91
CA ASN A 289 3.14 -12.20 -1.72
C ASN A 289 3.39 -13.71 -1.63
N ARG A 290 4.25 -14.26 -2.50
CA ARG A 290 4.51 -15.69 -2.57
C ARG A 290 5.03 -16.22 -1.24
N THR A 291 4.57 -17.42 -0.88
CA THR A 291 5.13 -18.20 0.24
C THR A 291 5.83 -19.45 -0.29
N THR A 292 6.66 -20.05 0.55
CA THR A 292 7.23 -21.39 0.31
C THR A 292 7.09 -22.22 1.60
N PRO A 293 7.26 -23.55 1.57
CA PRO A 293 7.27 -24.36 2.79
C PRO A 293 8.26 -23.86 3.84
N GLU A 294 9.41 -23.33 3.41
CA GLU A 294 10.47 -22.79 4.27
C GLU A 294 10.18 -21.36 4.75
N ARG A 295 9.29 -20.64 4.04
CA ARG A 295 8.88 -19.26 4.34
C ARG A 295 7.35 -19.16 4.35
N PRO A 296 6.67 -19.78 5.33
CA PRO A 296 5.21 -19.84 5.35
C PRO A 296 4.54 -18.47 5.60
N CYS A 297 5.28 -17.52 6.19
CA CYS A 297 4.82 -16.14 6.38
C CYS A 297 5.05 -15.24 5.14
N GLY A 298 5.68 -15.75 4.08
CA GLY A 298 6.00 -14.99 2.87
C GLY A 298 7.51 -14.99 2.59
N LEU A 299 7.86 -15.13 1.31
CA LEU A 299 9.24 -15.08 0.82
C LEU A 299 9.82 -13.66 0.91
N PHE A 300 8.98 -12.65 0.68
CA PHE A 300 9.31 -11.23 0.75
C PHE A 300 8.67 -10.57 1.99
N HIS A 301 8.76 -11.25 3.13
CA HIS A 301 8.20 -10.84 4.42
C HIS A 301 9.32 -10.59 5.44
N VAL A 302 8.95 -9.98 6.58
CA VAL A 302 9.83 -9.84 7.75
C VAL A 302 10.45 -11.21 8.11
N PRO A 303 11.79 -11.30 8.28
CA PRO A 303 12.47 -12.51 8.72
C PRO A 303 12.01 -12.94 10.12
N GLU A 304 11.88 -14.26 10.33
CA GLU A 304 11.34 -14.81 11.59
C GLU A 304 12.15 -14.41 12.83
N HIS A 305 13.48 -14.29 12.70
CA HIS A 305 14.34 -13.88 13.81
C HIS A 305 14.12 -12.41 14.25
N LEU A 306 13.44 -11.60 13.42
CA LEU A 306 13.05 -10.22 13.73
C LEU A 306 11.61 -10.12 14.27
N PHE A 307 10.87 -11.22 14.43
CA PHE A 307 9.49 -11.20 14.95
C PHE A 307 9.37 -10.63 16.37
N ARG A 308 10.45 -10.65 17.15
CA ARG A 308 10.51 -9.95 18.44
C ARG A 308 10.33 -8.43 18.29
N ILE A 309 10.84 -7.86 17.20
CA ILE A 309 10.71 -6.43 16.87
C ILE A 309 9.40 -6.17 16.14
N LYS A 310 9.15 -6.91 15.05
CA LYS A 310 7.92 -6.76 14.27
C LYS A 310 7.57 -8.07 13.59
N LYS A 311 6.38 -8.57 13.85
CA LYS A 311 5.84 -9.76 13.19
C LYS A 311 4.88 -9.42 12.05
N GLU A 312 4.19 -8.28 12.15
CA GLU A 312 3.25 -7.80 11.14
C GLU A 312 3.92 -7.51 9.79
N ASN A 313 3.15 -7.65 8.72
CA ASN A 313 3.50 -7.10 7.42
C ASN A 313 3.76 -5.59 7.55
N ILE A 314 4.68 -5.07 6.74
CA ILE A 314 4.87 -3.61 6.63
C ILE A 314 3.86 -3.00 5.66
N GLY A 315 3.14 -1.98 6.12
CA GLY A 315 2.20 -1.22 5.29
C GLY A 315 2.85 -0.08 4.50
N LEU A 316 2.02 0.77 3.89
CA LEU A 316 2.43 1.92 3.08
C LEU A 316 3.39 2.88 3.81
N ILE A 317 3.05 3.28 5.04
CA ILE A 317 3.87 4.22 5.82
C ILE A 317 5.23 3.61 6.17
N GLU A 318 5.21 2.32 6.44
CA GLU A 318 6.38 1.55 6.82
C GLU A 318 7.33 1.38 5.64
N ILE A 319 6.83 0.98 4.47
CA ILE A 319 7.67 0.81 3.28
C ILE A 319 8.36 2.11 2.84
N MET A 320 7.78 3.27 3.19
CA MET A 320 8.37 4.60 2.93
C MET A 320 9.48 4.99 3.93
N GLY A 321 9.71 4.21 4.99
CA GLY A 321 10.83 4.41 5.91
C GLY A 321 10.46 4.88 7.31
N ARG A 322 9.17 4.78 7.72
CA ARG A 322 8.76 4.99 9.11
C ARG A 322 8.29 3.70 9.75
N ALA A 323 9.14 3.08 10.57
CA ALA A 323 8.80 1.90 11.33
C ALA A 323 7.70 2.20 12.35
N ILE A 324 6.63 1.42 12.32
CA ILE A 324 5.55 1.51 13.31
C ILE A 324 5.65 0.26 14.18
N LEU A 325 6.30 0.44 15.33
CA LEU A 325 6.53 -0.60 16.31
C LEU A 325 5.28 -0.85 17.16
N PRO A 326 5.07 -2.11 17.58
CA PRO A 326 3.93 -2.47 18.42
C PRO A 326 4.08 -1.93 19.84
N GLY A 327 2.95 -1.58 20.46
CA GLY A 327 2.89 -1.01 21.81
C GLY A 327 3.60 -1.82 22.90
N ARG A 328 3.72 -3.16 22.75
CA ARG A 328 4.42 -4.01 23.72
C ARG A 328 5.89 -3.61 23.93
N LEU A 329 6.54 -3.04 22.91
CA LEU A 329 7.96 -2.66 22.96
C LEU A 329 8.19 -1.35 23.70
N ALA A 330 7.14 -0.69 24.18
CA ALA A 330 7.26 0.56 24.93
C ALA A 330 8.08 0.40 26.22
N ALA A 331 7.93 -0.75 26.91
CA ALA A 331 8.69 -1.04 28.13
C ALA A 331 10.18 -1.32 27.85
N ASP A 332 10.48 -1.92 26.69
CA ASP A 332 11.83 -2.36 26.31
C ASP A 332 12.56 -1.34 25.41
N LEU A 333 12.04 -0.11 25.30
CA LEU A 333 12.60 0.95 24.47
C LEU A 333 14.12 1.17 24.64
N PRO A 334 14.69 1.16 25.87
CA PRO A 334 16.14 1.32 26.04
C PRO A 334 16.98 0.25 25.32
N GLU A 335 16.47 -0.98 25.23
CA GLU A 335 17.14 -2.11 24.58
C GLU A 335 16.82 -2.18 23.08
N VAL A 336 15.62 -1.76 22.70
CA VAL A 336 15.11 -1.81 21.32
C VAL A 336 15.68 -0.66 20.47
N ARG A 337 15.78 0.56 21.03
CA ARG A 337 16.23 1.76 20.31
C ARG A 337 17.57 1.58 19.57
N PRO A 338 18.64 1.04 20.20
CA PRO A 338 19.93 0.90 19.54
C PRO A 338 19.93 -0.04 18.34
N VAL A 339 19.02 -1.01 18.29
CA VAL A 339 18.98 -2.04 17.24
C VAL A 339 17.92 -1.77 16.17
N CYS A 340 16.98 -0.85 16.41
CA CYS A 340 15.85 -0.59 15.51
C CYS A 340 16.24 -0.22 14.10
N GLY A 341 17.24 0.64 13.91
CA GLY A 341 17.64 1.11 12.59
C GLY A 341 18.14 -0.04 11.71
N ALA A 342 19.06 -0.86 12.25
CA ALA A 342 19.57 -2.05 11.57
C ALA A 342 18.47 -3.09 11.33
N ALA A 343 17.66 -3.40 12.34
CA ALA A 343 16.56 -4.37 12.22
C ALA A 343 15.53 -3.94 11.18
N TYR A 344 15.19 -2.65 11.15
CA TYR A 344 14.19 -2.15 10.21
C TYR A 344 14.72 -2.04 8.77
N TYR A 345 16.00 -1.68 8.61
CA TYR A 345 16.68 -1.78 7.33
C TYR A 345 16.65 -3.20 6.76
N GLU A 346 16.95 -4.21 7.60
CA GLU A 346 16.88 -5.61 7.19
C GLU A 346 15.44 -6.03 6.83
N ILE A 347 14.43 -5.55 7.55
CA ILE A 347 13.03 -5.76 7.19
C ILE A 347 12.74 -5.20 5.79
N LEU A 348 13.14 -3.96 5.50
CA LEU A 348 12.92 -3.36 4.18
C LEU A 348 13.63 -4.17 3.08
N GLN A 349 14.89 -4.58 3.30
CA GLN A 349 15.64 -5.45 2.39
C GLN A 349 14.94 -6.78 2.16
N ALA A 350 14.45 -7.43 3.22
CA ALA A 350 13.74 -8.70 3.12
C ALA A 350 12.48 -8.58 2.26
N THR A 351 11.80 -7.44 2.32
CA THR A 351 10.60 -7.19 1.50
C THR A 351 10.85 -6.76 0.06
N GLY A 352 12.09 -6.36 -0.29
CA GLY A 352 12.47 -6.06 -1.68
C GLY A 352 12.48 -7.32 -2.54
N VAL A 353 11.93 -7.26 -3.76
CA VAL A 353 11.85 -8.42 -4.67
C VAL A 353 13.15 -8.67 -5.44
N PHE A 354 13.86 -7.59 -5.80
CA PHE A 354 15.20 -7.62 -6.34
C PHE A 354 16.19 -7.24 -5.24
N LYS A 355 17.04 -8.19 -4.85
CA LYS A 355 18.07 -7.98 -3.82
C LYS A 355 19.27 -7.23 -4.39
N ASP A 356 20.10 -6.67 -3.51
CA ASP A 356 21.35 -6.06 -3.93
C ASP A 356 22.45 -7.13 -4.08
N ASP A 357 22.22 -8.02 -5.05
CA ASP A 357 23.13 -9.10 -5.44
C ASP A 357 23.04 -9.32 -6.96
N GLU A 358 23.88 -10.23 -7.48
CA GLU A 358 23.95 -10.53 -8.90
C GLU A 358 22.60 -10.99 -9.48
N CYS A 359 21.81 -11.77 -8.72
CA CYS A 359 20.47 -12.20 -9.15
C CYS A 359 19.55 -10.99 -9.29
N GLY A 360 19.47 -10.16 -8.25
CA GLY A 360 18.59 -9.01 -8.23
C GLY A 360 18.94 -7.98 -9.30
N HIS A 361 20.23 -7.78 -9.60
CA HIS A 361 20.67 -6.94 -10.72
C HIS A 361 20.24 -7.52 -12.07
N ALA A 362 20.36 -8.84 -12.27
CA ALA A 362 19.85 -9.52 -13.47
C ALA A 362 18.32 -9.42 -13.58
N GLY A 363 17.61 -9.56 -12.46
CA GLY A 363 16.16 -9.40 -12.38
C GLY A 363 15.69 -8.00 -12.74
N TRP A 364 16.37 -6.96 -12.23
CA TRP A 364 16.13 -5.57 -12.63
C TRP A 364 16.34 -5.35 -14.12
N ASN A 365 17.42 -5.89 -14.70
CA ASN A 365 17.68 -5.80 -16.13
C ASN A 365 16.56 -6.46 -16.95
N ALA A 366 16.14 -7.65 -16.56
CA ALA A 366 15.05 -8.37 -17.22
C ALA A 366 13.72 -7.63 -17.11
N PHE A 367 13.42 -7.06 -15.94
CA PHE A 367 12.19 -6.30 -15.73
C PHE A 367 12.18 -5.00 -16.54
N ILE A 368 13.27 -4.24 -16.52
CA ILE A 368 13.38 -2.99 -17.31
C ILE A 368 13.28 -3.29 -18.81
N ALA A 369 13.83 -4.40 -19.29
CA ALA A 369 13.71 -4.80 -20.68
C ALA A 369 12.27 -5.16 -21.10
N ALA A 370 11.38 -5.43 -20.14
CA ALA A 370 9.97 -5.72 -20.38
C ALA A 370 9.05 -4.48 -20.31
N LEU A 371 9.60 -3.29 -19.99
CA LEU A 371 8.91 -1.99 -19.95
C LEU A 371 9.03 -1.23 -21.28
#